data_AF-A0A0B2USY2-F1
#
_entry.id   AF-A0A0B2USY2-F1
#
_cell.length_a   1.000
_cell.length_b   1.000
_cell.length_c   1.000
_cell.angle_alpha   90.00
_cell.angle_beta   90.00
_cell.angle_gamma   90.00
#
_symmetry.space_group_name_H-M   'P 1'
#
loop_
_entity.id
_entity.type
_entity.pdbx_description
1 polymer ?
#
loop_
_entity_poly.entity_id
_entity_poly.type
_entity_poly.pdbx_seq_one_letter_code
_entity_poly.pdbx_strand_id
1 'polypeptide(L)'
;MGNKASTAPSTSPVQALQKSTVRRNSEYRSRTVETPNPEELFKTSADIRSKFVFGDVPIKRLKQEDRFLAHCERFVAALDSVIAHLDEIGAVIENAEALGKKHAAMAKDLRNEHWRLFGDILVERIIENDTKQPSGGSEVHAAWKMLGQLLVFHMRLGYDRETLRTVRDNRLLAVTDPRTDNNHLCIPDHGVR
;
A
#
# COMPACT_ATOMS: atom_id res chain seq x y z
N MET A 1 33.31 35.92 -21.73
CA MET A 1 32.20 36.22 -20.81
C MET A 1 31.11 35.20 -21.05
N GLY A 2 30.98 34.19 -20.19
CA GLY A 2 29.97 33.15 -20.30
C GLY A 2 29.25 33.02 -18.97
N ASN A 3 28.07 33.63 -18.87
CA ASN A 3 27.24 33.55 -17.68
C ASN A 3 26.70 32.12 -17.53
N LYS A 4 27.22 31.37 -16.55
CA LYS A 4 26.54 30.17 -16.05
C LYS A 4 25.37 30.62 -15.19
N ALA A 5 24.17 30.57 -15.76
CA ALA A 5 22.95 30.66 -14.98
C ALA A 5 22.85 29.42 -14.10
N SER A 6 23.15 29.59 -12.82
CA SER A 6 22.88 28.59 -11.78
C SER A 6 21.37 28.59 -11.54
N THR A 7 20.65 27.69 -12.21
CA THR A 7 19.22 27.46 -11.96
C THR A 7 19.08 26.74 -10.62
N ALA A 8 18.85 27.52 -9.55
CA ALA A 8 18.37 26.97 -8.29
C ALA A 8 17.00 26.32 -8.51
N PRO A 9 16.70 25.16 -7.88
CA PRO A 9 15.40 24.53 -8.01
C PRO A 9 14.35 25.43 -7.35
N SER A 10 13.36 25.88 -8.14
CA SER A 10 12.23 26.66 -7.65
C SER A 10 11.24 25.75 -6.93
N THR A 11 11.55 25.33 -5.71
CA THR A 11 10.54 24.71 -4.84
C THR A 11 9.52 25.77 -4.44
N SER A 12 8.26 25.55 -4.80
CA SER A 12 7.16 26.41 -4.36
C SER A 12 7.14 26.48 -2.83
N PRO A 13 6.84 27.65 -2.21
CA PRO A 13 6.72 27.79 -0.75
C PRO A 13 5.80 26.74 -0.12
N VAL A 14 4.79 26.27 -0.86
CA VAL A 14 3.88 25.19 -0.46
C VAL A 14 4.58 23.84 -0.36
N GLN A 15 5.44 23.49 -1.32
CA GLN A 15 6.24 22.25 -1.29
C GLN A 15 7.29 22.29 -0.17
N ALA A 16 7.90 23.45 0.07
CA ALA A 16 8.83 23.64 1.18
C ALA A 16 8.12 23.51 2.54
N LEU A 17 6.93 24.08 2.67
CA LEU A 17 6.11 23.99 3.89
C LEU A 17 5.63 22.56 4.11
N GLN A 18 5.09 21.89 3.08
CA GLN A 18 4.67 20.49 3.12
C GLN A 18 5.83 19.57 3.53
N LYS A 19 6.99 19.69 2.89
CA LYS A 19 8.20 18.94 3.28
C LYS A 19 8.63 19.22 4.71
N SER A 20 8.59 20.49 5.15
CA SER A 20 8.98 20.86 6.51
C SER A 20 8.02 20.32 7.57
N THR A 21 6.72 20.28 7.28
CA THR A 21 5.67 19.76 8.16
C THR A 21 5.77 18.25 8.23
N VAL A 22 6.00 17.59 7.09
CA VAL A 22 6.16 16.15 7.06
C VAL A 22 7.45 15.72 7.76
N ARG A 23 8.57 16.41 7.53
CA ARG A 23 9.83 16.16 8.23
C ARG A 23 9.70 16.40 9.74
N ARG A 24 9.05 17.48 10.17
CA ARG A 24 8.71 17.72 11.59
C ARG A 24 7.88 16.59 12.18
N ASN A 25 6.86 16.11 11.45
CA ASN A 25 6.04 14.98 11.88
C ASN A 25 6.82 13.65 11.94
N SER A 26 7.83 13.45 11.07
CA SER A 26 8.71 12.28 11.09
C SER A 26 9.71 12.28 12.25
N GLU A 27 10.32 13.43 12.57
CA GLU A 27 11.23 13.60 13.71
C GLU A 27 10.47 13.48 15.05
N TYR A 28 9.22 13.94 15.10
CA TYR A 28 8.34 13.76 16.24
C TYR A 28 7.91 12.29 16.40
N ARG A 29 7.59 11.58 15.31
CA ARG A 29 7.35 10.12 15.32
C ARG A 29 8.49 9.31 15.93
N SER A 30 9.74 9.75 15.72
CA SER A 30 10.91 9.12 16.35
C SER A 30 11.06 9.43 17.84
N ARG A 31 10.46 10.53 18.34
CA ARG A 31 10.56 10.96 19.74
C ARG A 31 9.35 10.60 20.60
N THR A 32 8.17 10.45 20.01
CA THR A 32 6.93 10.06 20.68
C THR A 32 6.36 8.85 19.97
N VAL A 33 6.73 7.66 20.44
CA VAL A 33 6.25 6.38 19.88
C VAL A 33 4.76 6.21 20.19
N GLU A 34 3.92 6.87 19.40
CA GLU A 34 2.63 6.35 19.00
C GLU A 34 2.67 6.22 17.48
N THR A 35 3.28 5.12 17.02
CA THR A 35 3.09 4.62 15.66
C THR A 35 1.59 4.68 15.32
N PRO A 36 1.18 5.06 14.10
CA PRO A 36 -0.23 5.08 13.71
C PRO A 36 -0.85 3.75 14.10
N ASN A 37 -1.72 3.75 15.11
CA ASN A 37 -2.06 2.52 15.82
C ASN A 37 -2.84 1.58 14.88
N PRO A 38 -2.20 0.53 14.30
CA PRO A 38 -2.86 -0.40 13.39
C PRO A 38 -3.89 -1.26 14.12
N GLU A 39 -3.92 -1.20 15.46
CA GLU A 39 -5.01 -1.77 16.25
C GLU A 39 -6.38 -1.24 15.80
N GLU A 40 -6.50 0.02 15.36
CA GLU A 40 -7.80 0.53 14.86
C GLU A 40 -8.20 -0.13 13.55
N LEU A 41 -7.30 -0.28 12.58
CA LEU A 41 -7.55 -1.05 11.35
C LEU A 41 -8.07 -2.46 11.69
N PHE A 42 -7.51 -3.06 12.74
CA PHE A 42 -7.84 -4.41 13.17
C PHE A 42 -9.11 -4.50 14.02
N LYS A 43 -9.54 -3.39 14.63
CA LYS A 43 -10.86 -3.24 15.26
C LYS A 43 -11.95 -2.97 14.22
N THR A 44 -11.65 -2.25 13.14
CA THR A 44 -12.62 -1.86 12.12
C THR A 44 -13.07 -3.02 11.24
N SER A 45 -12.20 -3.98 10.93
CA SER A 45 -12.57 -5.11 10.07
C SER A 45 -11.79 -6.39 10.37
N ALA A 46 -12.52 -7.43 10.81
CA ALA A 46 -11.97 -8.78 10.98
C ALA A 46 -11.52 -9.40 9.64
N ASP A 47 -12.20 -9.06 8.53
CA ASP A 47 -11.84 -9.50 7.18
C ASP A 47 -10.45 -8.97 6.79
N ILE A 48 -10.20 -7.68 7.00
CA ILE A 48 -8.88 -7.08 6.72
C ILE A 48 -7.82 -7.64 7.64
N ARG A 49 -8.12 -7.80 8.93
CA ARG A 49 -7.20 -8.40 9.89
C ARG A 49 -6.76 -9.80 9.44
N SER A 50 -7.67 -10.60 8.87
CA SER A 50 -7.35 -11.93 8.35
C SER A 50 -6.34 -11.94 7.19
N LYS A 51 -6.11 -10.80 6.53
CA LYS A 51 -5.15 -10.66 5.43
C LYS A 51 -3.71 -10.48 5.89
N PHE A 52 -3.49 -10.26 7.18
CA PHE A 52 -2.15 -10.12 7.76
C PHE A 52 -1.67 -11.44 8.35
N VAL A 53 -0.38 -11.71 8.24
CA VAL A 53 0.25 -12.92 8.80
C VAL A 53 0.15 -13.01 10.33
N PHE A 54 -0.14 -11.89 10.99
CA PHE A 54 -0.37 -11.76 12.44
C PHE A 54 -1.84 -11.46 12.76
N GLY A 55 -2.76 -11.76 11.83
CA GLY A 55 -4.19 -11.53 11.97
C GLY A 55 -4.85 -12.34 13.09
N ASP A 56 -4.28 -13.48 13.45
CA ASP A 56 -4.72 -14.36 14.53
C ASP A 56 -4.36 -13.84 15.93
N VAL A 57 -3.35 -12.98 16.04
CA VAL A 57 -2.85 -12.46 17.32
C VAL A 57 -3.88 -11.53 17.96
N PRO A 58 -4.27 -11.73 19.24
CA PRO A 58 -5.17 -10.83 19.94
C PRO A 58 -4.68 -9.38 19.95
N ILE A 59 -5.59 -8.42 19.76
CA ILE A 59 -5.26 -6.99 19.62
C ILE A 59 -4.39 -6.48 20.77
N LYS A 60 -4.70 -6.88 22.01
CA LYS A 60 -3.95 -6.50 23.22
C LYS A 60 -2.49 -6.97 23.23
N ARG A 61 -2.12 -7.91 22.35
CA ARG A 61 -0.78 -8.50 22.25
C ARG A 61 -0.06 -8.13 20.95
N LEU A 62 -0.69 -7.43 20.00
CA LEU A 62 -0.08 -7.09 18.71
C LEU A 62 1.23 -6.32 18.86
N LYS A 63 1.31 -5.40 19.82
CA LYS A 63 2.53 -4.61 20.10
C LYS A 63 3.72 -5.43 20.58
N GLN A 64 3.51 -6.70 20.92
CA GLN A 64 4.55 -7.64 21.36
C GLN A 64 4.95 -8.62 20.24
N GLU A 65 4.29 -8.55 19.06
CA GLU A 65 4.59 -9.44 17.94
C GLU A 65 5.63 -8.85 17.00
N ASP A 66 6.75 -9.54 16.85
CA ASP A 66 7.84 -9.12 15.96
C ASP A 66 7.38 -8.91 14.51
N ARG A 67 6.46 -9.76 14.02
CA ARG A 67 5.92 -9.66 12.65
C ARG A 67 5.11 -8.38 12.45
N PHE A 68 4.39 -7.95 13.48
CA PHE A 68 3.64 -6.71 13.48
C PHE A 68 4.57 -5.50 13.55
N LEU A 69 5.53 -5.51 14.46
CA LEU A 69 6.54 -4.45 14.60
C LEU A 69 7.33 -4.24 13.30
N ALA A 70 7.82 -5.33 12.71
CA ALA A 70 8.54 -5.28 11.44
C ALA A 70 7.66 -4.75 10.29
N HIS A 71 6.35 -5.03 10.29
CA HIS A 71 5.43 -4.46 9.31
C HIS A 71 5.28 -2.95 9.51
N CYS A 72 5.11 -2.49 10.75
CA CYS A 72 5.04 -1.07 11.10
C CYS A 72 6.31 -0.32 10.71
N GLU A 73 7.49 -0.88 10.97
CA GLU A 73 8.78 -0.29 10.59
C GLU A 73 8.92 -0.12 9.08
N ARG A 74 8.60 -1.16 8.30
CA ARG A 74 8.61 -1.10 6.83
C ARG A 74 7.62 -0.09 6.29
N PHE A 75 6.45 0.01 6.93
CA PHE A 75 5.43 0.99 6.58
C PHE A 75 5.93 2.42 6.81
N VAL A 76 6.53 2.70 7.98
CA VAL A 76 7.09 4.02 8.29
C VAL A 76 8.22 4.36 7.31
N ALA A 77 9.16 3.45 7.06
CA ALA A 77 10.26 3.67 6.12
C ALA A 77 9.76 3.93 4.68
N ALA A 78 8.70 3.23 4.25
CA ALA A 78 8.09 3.47 2.94
C ALA A 78 7.47 4.87 2.87
N LEU A 79 6.79 5.31 3.93
CA LEU A 79 6.23 6.65 4.00
C LEU A 79 7.35 7.71 3.98
N ASP A 80 8.40 7.55 4.79
CA ASP A 80 9.55 8.47 4.80
C ASP A 80 10.21 8.58 3.42
N SER A 81 10.32 7.45 2.70
CA SER A 81 10.80 7.44 1.32
C SER A 81 9.90 8.24 0.38
N VAL A 82 8.57 8.09 0.46
CA VAL A 82 7.63 8.89 -0.36
C VAL A 82 7.85 10.38 -0.12
N ILE A 83 7.98 10.75 1.15
CA ILE A 83 8.13 12.14 1.59
C ILE A 83 9.43 12.75 1.07
N ALA A 84 10.52 11.98 1.12
CA ALA A 84 11.82 12.41 0.63
C ALA A 84 11.81 12.70 -0.89
N HIS A 85 10.96 12.00 -1.65
CA HIS A 85 10.90 12.06 -3.11
C HIS A 85 9.65 12.76 -3.65
N LEU A 86 8.99 13.63 -2.87
CA LEU A 86 7.78 14.33 -3.33
C LEU A 86 7.98 15.23 -4.56
N ASP A 87 9.21 15.69 -4.84
CA ASP A 87 9.50 16.43 -6.08
C ASP A 87 9.61 15.51 -7.31
N GLU A 88 9.79 14.21 -7.07
CA GLU A 88 9.98 13.17 -8.08
C GLU A 88 8.74 12.27 -8.10
N ILE A 89 7.58 12.86 -8.39
CA ILE A 89 6.29 12.16 -8.28
C ILE A 89 6.21 10.90 -9.13
N GLY A 90 6.94 10.83 -10.25
CA GLY A 90 7.09 9.63 -11.06
C GLY A 90 7.71 8.46 -10.28
N ALA A 91 8.79 8.71 -9.54
CA ALA A 91 9.44 7.70 -8.71
C ALA A 91 8.52 7.25 -7.55
N VAL A 92 7.76 8.17 -6.96
CA VAL A 92 6.74 7.83 -5.94
C VAL A 92 5.68 6.89 -6.51
N ILE A 93 5.18 7.18 -7.72
CA ILE A 93 4.19 6.37 -8.42
C ILE A 93 4.75 4.97 -8.73
N GLU A 94 5.94 4.88 -9.31
CA GLU A 94 6.58 3.61 -9.65
C GLU A 94 6.80 2.73 -8.41
N ASN A 95 7.26 3.34 -7.32
CA ASN A 95 7.45 2.65 -6.04
C ASN A 95 6.13 2.16 -5.44
N ALA A 96 5.06 2.96 -5.53
CA ALA A 96 3.73 2.56 -5.07
C ALA A 96 3.20 1.37 -5.89
N GLU A 97 3.32 1.39 -7.22
CA GLU A 97 2.93 0.26 -8.06
C GLU A 97 3.77 -0.99 -7.75
N ALA A 98 5.09 -0.85 -7.59
CA ALA A 98 5.96 -1.95 -7.23
C ALA A 98 5.59 -2.56 -5.87
N LEU A 99 5.22 -1.74 -4.89
CA LEU A 99 4.72 -2.19 -3.60
C LEU A 99 3.39 -2.94 -3.75
N GLY A 100 2.50 -2.45 -4.60
CA GLY A 100 1.26 -3.13 -4.98
C GLY A 100 1.49 -4.54 -5.55
N LYS A 101 2.43 -4.67 -6.50
CA LYS A 101 2.82 -5.96 -7.08
C LYS A 101 3.32 -6.94 -6.02
N LYS A 102 4.14 -6.48 -5.07
CA LYS A 102 4.61 -7.31 -3.94
C LYS A 102 3.42 -7.81 -3.10
N HIS A 103 2.41 -6.98 -2.85
CA HIS A 103 1.23 -7.39 -2.10
C HIS A 103 0.41 -8.46 -2.83
N ALA A 104 0.38 -8.48 -4.16
CA ALA A 104 -0.29 -9.54 -4.92
C ALA A 104 0.30 -10.93 -4.67
N ALA A 105 1.60 -11.02 -4.36
CA ALA A 105 2.25 -12.27 -4.00
C ALA A 105 1.99 -12.71 -2.54
N MET A 106 1.71 -11.76 -1.65
CA MET A 106 1.62 -12.00 -0.19
C MET A 106 0.18 -12.12 0.31
N ALA A 107 -0.74 -11.35 -0.27
CA ALA A 107 -2.13 -11.24 0.15
C ALA A 107 -3.03 -11.56 -1.03
N LYS A 108 -3.88 -12.58 -0.87
CA LYS A 108 -4.88 -12.95 -1.87
C LYS A 108 -6.22 -12.29 -1.56
N ASP A 109 -6.96 -12.02 -2.62
CA ASP A 109 -8.36 -11.55 -2.56
C ASP A 109 -8.52 -10.19 -1.85
N LEU A 110 -7.57 -9.28 -2.05
CA LEU A 110 -7.76 -7.88 -1.63
C LEU A 110 -8.81 -7.20 -2.51
N ARG A 111 -9.98 -6.90 -1.93
CA ARG A 111 -11.06 -6.17 -2.58
C ARG A 111 -10.84 -4.65 -2.52
N ASN A 112 -11.53 -3.90 -3.37
CA ASN A 112 -11.51 -2.44 -3.40
C ASN A 112 -11.78 -1.80 -2.03
N GLU A 113 -12.66 -2.41 -1.24
CA GLU A 113 -13.00 -1.98 0.11
C GLU A 113 -11.79 -1.98 1.05
N HIS A 114 -10.88 -2.95 0.91
CA HIS A 114 -9.67 -3.03 1.73
C HIS A 114 -8.71 -1.88 1.42
N TRP A 115 -8.51 -1.58 0.14
CA TRP A 115 -7.70 -0.47 -0.32
C TRP A 115 -8.27 0.88 0.14
N ARG A 116 -9.60 1.04 0.04
CA ARG A 116 -10.28 2.25 0.50
C ARG A 116 -10.11 2.43 2.02
N LEU A 117 -10.37 1.38 2.81
CA LEU A 117 -10.26 1.46 4.25
C LEU A 117 -8.84 1.79 4.71
N PHE A 118 -7.83 1.21 4.05
CA PHE A 118 -6.43 1.52 4.33
C PHE A 118 -6.11 3.00 4.06
N GLY A 119 -6.60 3.55 2.94
CA GLY A 119 -6.44 4.96 2.61
C GLY A 119 -7.12 5.90 3.60
N ASP A 120 -8.36 5.60 3.97
CA ASP A 120 -9.14 6.40 4.91
C ASP A 120 -8.44 6.45 6.28
N ILE A 121 -8.04 5.29 6.83
CA ILE A 121 -7.37 5.21 8.12
C ILE A 121 -6.01 5.91 8.10
N LEU A 122 -5.23 5.77 7.02
CA LEU A 122 -3.94 6.43 6.91
C LEU A 122 -4.09 7.95 6.95
N VAL A 123 -5.02 8.49 6.17
CA VAL A 123 -5.27 9.94 6.08
C VAL A 123 -5.86 10.47 7.38
N GLU A 124 -6.85 9.80 7.97
CA GLU A 124 -7.45 10.18 9.25
C GLU A 124 -6.39 10.27 10.35
N ARG A 125 -5.51 9.27 10.46
CA ARG A 125 -4.45 9.29 11.49
C ARG A 125 -3.41 10.37 11.28
N ILE A 126 -3.06 10.68 10.04
CA ILE A 126 -2.15 11.77 9.75
C ILE A 126 -2.79 13.11 10.12
N ILE A 127 -4.06 13.31 9.80
CA ILE A 127 -4.82 14.52 10.14
C ILE A 127 -5.02 14.64 11.66
N GLU A 128 -5.41 13.57 12.36
CA GLU A 128 -5.57 13.54 13.82
C GLU A 128 -4.28 13.88 14.57
N ASN A 129 -3.13 13.47 14.03
CA ASN A 129 -1.84 13.81 14.62
C ASN A 129 -1.48 15.29 14.39
N ASP A 130 -1.86 15.87 13.24
CA ASP A 130 -1.66 17.30 12.96
C ASP A 130 -2.65 18.19 13.73
N THR A 131 -3.86 17.74 14.05
CA THR A 131 -4.81 18.51 14.87
C THR A 131 -4.41 18.57 16.35
N LYS A 132 -3.67 17.57 16.86
CA LYS A 132 -3.10 17.59 18.22
C LYS A 132 -1.96 18.60 18.39
N GLN A 133 -1.31 19.00 17.30
CA GLN A 133 -0.38 20.13 17.26
C GLN A 133 -0.55 20.88 15.95
N PRO A 134 -1.38 21.94 15.90
CA PRO A 134 -1.78 22.62 14.66
C PRO A 134 -0.55 23.23 13.97
N SER A 135 0.06 22.45 13.09
CA SER A 135 1.25 22.83 12.34
C SER A 135 0.93 23.13 10.87
N GLY A 136 -0.28 22.77 10.43
CA GLY A 136 -0.83 23.02 9.11
C GLY A 136 -2.27 23.54 9.12
N GLY A 137 -2.62 24.36 8.14
CA GLY A 137 -4.00 24.76 7.84
C GLY A 137 -4.74 23.70 6.99
N SER A 138 -5.99 23.99 6.60
CA SER A 138 -6.83 23.10 5.77
C SER A 138 -6.18 22.60 4.49
N GLU A 139 -5.26 23.37 3.90
CA GLU A 139 -4.49 23.01 2.71
C GLU A 139 -3.52 21.84 2.94
N VAL A 140 -2.93 21.74 4.13
CA VAL A 140 -2.01 20.65 4.48
C VAL A 140 -2.79 19.33 4.60
N HIS A 141 -3.96 19.37 5.23
CA HIS A 141 -4.85 18.21 5.30
C HIS A 141 -5.31 17.77 3.89
N ALA A 142 -5.65 18.71 3.02
CA ALA A 142 -6.02 18.42 1.64
C ALA A 142 -4.86 17.76 0.87
N ALA A 143 -3.63 18.25 1.05
CA ALA A 143 -2.44 17.66 0.43
C ALA A 143 -2.17 16.23 0.89
N TRP A 144 -2.28 15.96 2.20
CA TRP A 144 -2.15 14.60 2.73
C TRP A 144 -3.21 13.65 2.19
N LYS A 145 -4.45 14.13 2.06
CA LYS A 145 -5.53 13.35 1.47
C LYS A 145 -5.25 13.00 0.01
N MET A 146 -4.81 13.97 -0.79
CA MET A 146 -4.43 13.74 -2.19
C MET A 146 -3.26 12.75 -2.31
N LEU A 147 -2.23 12.90 -1.47
CA LEU A 147 -1.09 11.98 -1.46
C LEU A 147 -1.51 10.56 -1.07
N GLY A 148 -2.30 10.41 -0.02
CA GLY A 148 -2.83 9.10 0.41
C GLY A 148 -3.64 8.43 -0.70
N GLN A 149 -4.53 9.18 -1.36
CA GLN A 149 -5.33 8.69 -2.49
C GLN A 149 -4.46 8.26 -3.67
N LEU A 150 -3.43 9.04 -4.01
CA LEU A 150 -2.48 8.72 -5.06
C LEU A 150 -1.75 7.39 -4.76
N LEU A 151 -1.20 7.24 -3.56
CA LEU A 151 -0.47 6.04 -3.15
C LEU A 151 -1.38 4.81 -3.21
N VAL A 152 -2.57 4.88 -2.62
CA VAL A 152 -3.53 3.77 -2.62
C VAL A 152 -3.96 3.39 -4.03
N PHE A 153 -4.21 4.38 -4.89
CA PHE A 153 -4.57 4.14 -6.28
C PHE A 153 -3.47 3.36 -7.02
N HIS A 154 -2.22 3.81 -6.93
CA HIS A 154 -1.11 3.16 -7.64
C HIS A 154 -0.72 1.82 -7.02
N MET A 155 -0.77 1.66 -5.69
CA MET A 155 -0.61 0.34 -5.05
C MET A 155 -1.67 -0.65 -5.55
N ARG A 156 -2.94 -0.23 -5.61
CA ARG A 156 -3.99 -1.07 -6.15
C ARG A 156 -3.77 -1.40 -7.62
N LEU A 157 -3.39 -0.42 -8.44
CA LEU A 157 -3.11 -0.65 -9.86
C LEU A 157 -2.01 -1.69 -10.07
N GLY A 158 -0.93 -1.60 -9.29
CA GLY A 158 0.15 -2.58 -9.29
C GLY A 158 -0.31 -3.98 -8.87
N TYR A 159 -1.14 -4.06 -7.82
CA TYR A 159 -1.72 -5.31 -7.34
C TYR A 159 -2.63 -5.98 -8.38
N ASP A 160 -3.57 -5.22 -8.97
CA ASP A 160 -4.54 -5.71 -9.95
C ASP A 160 -3.81 -6.24 -11.20
N ARG A 161 -2.81 -5.49 -11.69
CA ARG A 161 -1.97 -5.90 -12.82
C ARG A 161 -1.24 -7.22 -12.56
N GLU A 162 -0.61 -7.38 -11.40
CA GLU A 162 0.15 -8.59 -11.07
C GLU A 162 -0.77 -9.80 -10.84
N THR A 163 -1.94 -9.57 -10.22
CA THR A 163 -2.95 -10.61 -10.01
C THR A 163 -3.46 -11.14 -11.35
N LEU A 164 -3.81 -10.25 -12.28
CA LEU A 164 -4.26 -10.62 -13.62
C LEU A 164 -3.18 -11.35 -14.41
N ARG A 165 -1.92 -10.88 -14.32
CA ARG A 165 -0.76 -11.54 -14.93
C ARG A 165 -0.62 -12.97 -14.42
N THR A 166 -0.63 -13.16 -13.10
CA THR A 166 -0.48 -14.48 -12.47
C THR A 166 -1.60 -15.43 -12.88
N VAL A 167 -2.85 -14.96 -12.90
CA VAL A 167 -4.00 -15.77 -13.34
C VAL A 167 -3.87 -16.19 -14.80
N ARG A 168 -3.46 -15.27 -15.68
CA ARG A 168 -3.23 -15.56 -17.10
C ARG A 168 -2.13 -16.59 -17.29
N ASP A 169 -0.99 -16.40 -16.64
CA ASP A 169 0.17 -17.28 -16.78
C ASP A 169 -0.17 -18.70 -16.25
N ASN A 170 -0.92 -18.82 -15.16
CA ASN A 170 -1.42 -20.11 -14.65
C ASN A 170 -2.40 -20.79 -15.62
N ARG A 171 -3.27 -20.04 -16.30
CA ARG A 171 -4.18 -20.61 -17.32
C ARG A 171 -3.41 -21.14 -18.52
N LEU A 172 -2.39 -20.43 -18.98
CA LEU A 172 -1.54 -20.88 -20.09
C LEU A 172 -0.79 -22.17 -19.75
N LEU A 173 -0.28 -22.28 -18.52
CA LEU A 173 0.34 -23.52 -18.03
C LEU A 173 -0.66 -24.69 -17.99
N ALA A 174 -1.89 -24.46 -17.54
CA ALA A 174 -2.92 -25.51 -17.50
C ALA A 174 -3.34 -26.00 -18.90
N VAL A 175 -3.38 -25.12 -19.91
CA VAL A 175 -3.72 -25.50 -21.30
C VAL A 175 -2.59 -26.28 -21.98
N THR A 176 -1.35 -26.14 -21.50
CA THR A 176 -0.18 -26.80 -22.09
C THR A 176 0.21 -28.11 -21.41
N ASP A 177 -0.56 -28.57 -20.40
CA ASP A 177 -0.35 -29.89 -19.78
C ASP A 177 -1.05 -31.00 -20.62
N PRO A 178 -0.29 -31.90 -21.27
CA PRO A 178 -0.85 -32.98 -22.10
C PRO A 178 -1.58 -34.08 -21.30
N ARG A 179 -1.65 -34.00 -19.97
CA ARG A 179 -2.36 -34.99 -19.13
C ARG A 179 -3.87 -34.79 -19.07
N THR A 180 -4.40 -33.68 -19.59
CA THR A 180 -5.84 -33.36 -19.50
C THR A 180 -6.69 -33.87 -20.67
N ASP A 181 -6.09 -34.45 -21.72
CA ASP A 181 -6.80 -34.88 -22.94
C ASP A 181 -7.16 -36.37 -23.01
N ASN A 182 -6.92 -37.15 -21.94
CA ASN A 182 -7.31 -38.57 -21.89
C ASN A 182 -8.48 -38.80 -20.94
N ASN A 183 -9.68 -38.35 -21.32
CA ASN A 183 -10.92 -38.92 -20.81
C ASN A 183 -11.85 -39.28 -21.99
N HIS A 184 -11.62 -40.50 -22.48
CA HIS A 184 -12.60 -41.46 -22.97
C HIS A 184 -13.89 -40.92 -23.62
N LEU A 185 -13.91 -40.91 -24.95
CA LEU A 185 -15.11 -41.33 -25.70
C LEU A 185 -15.38 -42.81 -25.35
N CYS A 186 -16.17 -43.06 -24.31
CA CYS A 186 -16.88 -44.32 -24.18
C CYS A 186 -18.17 -44.21 -24.97
N ILE A 187 -18.16 -44.67 -26.22
CA ILE A 187 -19.38 -44.94 -26.99
C ILE A 187 -20.04 -46.17 -26.35
N PRO A 188 -21.28 -46.10 -25.85
CA PRO A 188 -21.96 -47.29 -25.35
C PRO A 188 -22.31 -48.22 -26.51
N ASP A 189 -21.79 -49.44 -26.46
CA ASP A 189 -22.10 -50.52 -27.38
C ASP A 189 -23.52 -51.04 -27.07
N HIS A 190 -24.47 -50.77 -27.97
CA HIS A 190 -25.82 -51.31 -27.88
C HIS A 190 -25.80 -52.79 -28.27
N GLY A 191 -25.73 -53.65 -27.25
CA GLY A 191 -25.86 -55.09 -27.41
C GLY A 191 -27.17 -55.49 -28.09
N VAL A 192 -27.05 -56.09 -29.27
CA VAL A 192 -28.12 -56.84 -29.94
C VAL A 192 -27.99 -58.31 -29.54
N ARG A 193 -28.99 -58.82 -28.81
CA ARG A 193 -29.43 -60.21 -28.89
C ARG A 193 -30.94 -60.28 -28.66
#